data_AF-A0A3D9CXH7-F1
#
_entry.id   AF-A0A3D9CXH7-F1
#
_cell.length_a   1.000
_cell.length_b   1.000
_cell.length_c   1.000
_cell.angle_alpha   90.00
_cell.angle_beta   90.00
_cell.angle_gamma   90.00
#
_symmetry.space_group_name_H-M   'P 1'
#
loop_
_entity.id
_entity.type
_entity.pdbx_description
1 polymer ?
#
loop_
_entity_poly.entity_id
_entity_poly.type
_entity_poly.pdbx_seq_one_letter_code
_entity_poly.pdbx_strand_id
1 'polypeptide(L)'
;LNRLTAGYYQNPNNPYSKENTESLAYDLNGNITNLYRTSVIGGNTTATVIDNLQYTYQGNRLTRLDDESGNPSGYEAVSSFSTAINYDANGNMTNMPGKGIMEIQYNYLNLPKQINLDQGGSPFTSSYMYGADGTKVKKTTVSTVSGHQSSITTTEETDYLDGFQYLHKETVSSGGGGNPGEIFPMASAERAMEMEAYSVRPEDTTTISLKTQDLQFFPTAEGFYDYTKDQYIYSYKDHLGNARVSFGRTSAGVLEIVDSNDY
;
A
#
# COMPACT_ATOMS: atom_id res chain seq x y z
N LEU A 1 1.01 24.82 -20.99
CA LEU A 1 0.28 24.03 -19.97
C LEU A 1 1.16 23.91 -18.75
N ASN A 2 0.64 24.15 -17.54
CA ASN A 2 1.41 24.00 -16.31
C ASN A 2 1.50 22.50 -15.98
N ARG A 3 2.60 21.85 -16.36
CA ARG A 3 2.90 20.45 -16.02
C ARG A 3 4.31 20.37 -15.48
N LEU A 4 4.52 19.54 -14.45
CA LEU A 4 5.84 19.24 -13.93
C LEU A 4 6.60 18.39 -14.96
N THR A 5 7.68 18.92 -15.52
CA THR A 5 8.53 18.18 -16.47
C THR A 5 9.74 17.55 -15.81
N ALA A 6 10.18 18.09 -14.67
CA ALA A 6 11.27 17.52 -13.89
C ALA A 6 11.29 18.07 -12.46
N GLY A 7 11.77 17.24 -11.53
CA GLY A 7 12.18 17.60 -10.18
C GLY A 7 13.66 17.21 -9.99
N TYR A 8 14.48 18.15 -9.51
CA TYR A 8 15.88 17.89 -9.23
C TYR A 8 16.19 18.18 -7.77
N TYR A 9 16.48 17.14 -7.01
CA TYR A 9 17.06 17.33 -5.69
C TYR A 9 18.55 17.66 -5.80
N GLN A 10 18.96 18.77 -5.18
CA GLN A 10 20.37 19.14 -5.06
C GLN A 10 20.84 18.81 -3.64
N ASN A 11 21.66 17.77 -3.52
CA ASN A 11 22.28 17.42 -2.25
C ASN A 11 23.21 18.59 -1.79
N PRO A 12 23.02 19.15 -0.59
CA PRO A 12 23.83 20.28 -0.12
C PRO A 12 25.33 20.00 -0.04
N ASN A 13 25.72 18.74 0.16
CA ASN A 13 27.12 18.33 0.24
C ASN A 13 27.73 18.01 -1.14
N ASN A 14 26.90 17.63 -2.10
CA ASN A 14 27.31 17.41 -3.50
C ASN A 14 26.15 17.71 -4.46
N PRO A 15 26.00 18.97 -4.92
CA PRO A 15 24.90 19.38 -5.79
C PRO A 15 24.84 18.65 -7.13
N TYR A 16 25.91 17.96 -7.52
CA TYR A 16 26.02 17.21 -8.78
C TYR A 16 25.74 15.71 -8.63
N SER A 17 25.34 15.23 -7.45
CA SER A 17 25.10 13.80 -7.22
C SER A 17 23.97 13.24 -8.06
N LYS A 18 22.98 14.07 -8.41
CA LYS A 18 21.78 13.71 -9.19
C LYS A 18 21.00 12.55 -8.57
N GLU A 19 21.16 12.31 -7.27
CA GLU A 19 20.62 11.14 -6.57
C GLU A 19 19.11 11.01 -6.73
N ASN A 20 18.33 12.07 -6.47
CA ASN A 20 16.87 12.05 -6.64
C ASN A 20 16.46 12.97 -7.79
N THR A 21 16.74 12.52 -9.01
CA THR A 21 16.26 13.16 -10.24
C THR A 21 14.95 12.51 -10.64
N GLU A 22 13.95 13.34 -10.97
CA GLU A 22 12.70 12.92 -11.58
C GLU A 22 12.51 13.70 -12.87
N SER A 23 12.15 13.01 -13.96
CA SER A 23 11.89 13.64 -15.26
C SER A 23 10.68 12.99 -15.91
N LEU A 24 9.77 13.81 -16.41
CA LEU A 24 8.50 13.38 -17.00
C LEU A 24 8.34 13.93 -18.41
N ALA A 25 7.85 13.09 -19.30
CA ALA A 25 7.39 13.49 -20.63
C ALA A 25 5.89 13.30 -20.76
N TYR A 26 5.26 14.09 -21.61
CA TYR A 26 3.82 14.01 -21.84
C TYR A 26 3.49 14.06 -23.33
N ASP A 27 2.36 13.45 -23.69
CA ASP A 27 1.73 13.68 -24.97
C ASP A 27 0.95 15.02 -25.01
N LEU A 28 0.43 15.35 -26.20
CA LEU A 28 -0.37 16.56 -26.44
C LEU A 28 -1.69 16.59 -25.63
N ASN A 29 -2.21 15.43 -25.24
CA ASN A 29 -3.50 15.33 -24.55
C ASN A 29 -3.39 15.53 -23.05
N GLY A 30 -2.26 15.18 -22.41
CA GLY A 30 -2.34 14.98 -20.97
C GLY A 30 -1.36 13.99 -20.40
N ASN A 31 -1.13 12.94 -21.16
CA ASN A 31 -0.78 11.67 -20.60
C ASN A 31 0.74 11.60 -20.42
N ILE A 32 1.17 11.11 -19.26
CA ILE A 32 2.61 10.89 -18.99
C ILE A 32 3.07 9.78 -19.92
N THR A 33 4.02 10.04 -20.82
CA THR A 33 4.54 9.02 -21.74
C THR A 33 5.78 8.34 -21.19
N ASN A 34 6.55 9.03 -20.36
CA ASN A 34 7.77 8.52 -19.74
C ASN A 34 7.97 9.12 -18.35
N LEU A 35 8.45 8.30 -17.41
CA LEU A 35 8.93 8.72 -16.10
C LEU A 35 10.31 8.12 -15.88
N TYR A 36 11.30 8.99 -15.69
CA TYR A 36 12.67 8.60 -15.35
C TYR A 36 12.97 9.04 -13.93
N ARG A 37 13.37 8.09 -13.07
CA ARG A 37 13.78 8.37 -11.70
C ARG A 37 15.13 7.77 -11.38
N THR A 38 15.89 8.51 -10.59
CA THR A 38 17.11 8.01 -9.96
C THR A 38 16.93 8.01 -8.45
N SER A 39 17.70 7.14 -7.78
CA SER A 39 17.89 7.18 -6.34
C SER A 39 19.30 6.71 -5.99
N VAL A 40 19.66 6.86 -4.72
CA VAL A 40 20.84 6.23 -4.13
C VAL A 40 20.40 4.96 -3.43
N ILE A 41 21.03 3.83 -3.79
CA ILE A 41 20.67 2.50 -3.27
C ILE A 41 21.82 1.97 -2.42
N GLY A 42 21.48 1.39 -1.25
CA GLY A 42 22.41 0.57 -0.47
C GLY A 42 23.65 1.29 0.08
N GLY A 43 23.52 2.51 0.60
CA GLY A 43 24.62 3.26 1.22
C GLY A 43 25.72 3.74 0.25
N ASN A 44 25.52 3.59 -1.05
CA ASN A 44 26.37 4.17 -2.09
C ASN A 44 26.16 5.71 -2.13
N THR A 45 26.99 6.43 -2.88
CA THR A 45 26.82 7.86 -3.20
C THR A 45 26.53 8.08 -4.69
N THR A 46 26.49 7.00 -5.49
CA THR A 46 26.26 7.05 -6.93
C THR A 46 24.75 6.99 -7.22
N ALA A 47 24.25 7.99 -7.95
CA ALA A 47 22.89 7.96 -8.47
C ALA A 47 22.70 6.76 -9.41
N THR A 48 21.68 5.96 -9.12
CA THR A 48 21.29 4.79 -9.90
C THR A 48 19.91 5.04 -10.48
N VAL A 49 19.70 4.64 -11.74
CA VAL A 49 18.36 4.66 -12.33
C VAL A 49 17.52 3.59 -11.62
N ILE A 50 16.46 4.04 -10.97
CA ILE A 50 15.48 3.15 -10.34
C ILE A 50 14.23 2.97 -11.20
N ASP A 51 13.96 3.91 -12.10
CA ASP A 51 12.84 3.85 -13.02
C ASP A 51 13.21 4.43 -14.38
N ASN A 52 12.79 3.73 -15.42
CA ASN A 52 12.68 4.23 -16.78
C ASN A 52 11.36 3.71 -17.36
N LEU A 53 10.26 4.30 -16.87
CA LEU A 53 8.92 3.83 -17.16
C LEU A 53 8.46 4.31 -18.54
N GLN A 54 7.91 3.38 -19.31
CA GLN A 54 7.29 3.64 -20.60
C GLN A 54 5.79 3.40 -20.49
N TYR A 55 5.00 4.44 -20.77
CA TYR A 55 3.55 4.39 -20.70
C TYR A 55 2.97 4.30 -22.11
N THR A 56 2.16 3.27 -22.35
CA THR A 56 1.47 3.08 -23.64
C THR A 56 -0.02 3.33 -23.46
N TYR A 57 -0.61 4.20 -24.28
CA TYR A 57 -2.01 4.57 -24.21
C TYR A 57 -2.81 4.18 -25.45
N GLN A 58 -4.10 3.94 -25.23
CA GLN A 58 -5.13 4.02 -26.25
C GLN A 58 -6.07 5.19 -25.90
N GLY A 59 -5.98 6.30 -26.65
CA GLY A 59 -6.63 7.54 -26.23
C GLY A 59 -6.03 8.03 -24.90
N ASN A 60 -6.87 8.19 -23.87
CA ASN A 60 -6.43 8.54 -22.50
C ASN A 60 -6.44 7.33 -21.54
N ARG A 61 -6.52 6.10 -22.06
CA ARG A 61 -6.50 4.87 -21.25
C ARG A 61 -5.10 4.27 -21.29
N LEU A 62 -4.47 4.12 -20.13
CA LEU A 62 -3.17 3.46 -20.00
C LEU A 62 -3.35 1.96 -20.24
N THR A 63 -2.77 1.41 -21.30
CA THR A 63 -2.92 0.00 -21.67
C THR A 63 -1.69 -0.84 -21.34
N ARG A 64 -0.54 -0.20 -21.10
CA ARG A 64 0.70 -0.89 -20.70
C ARG A 64 1.63 0.05 -19.96
N LEU A 65 2.31 -0.47 -18.94
CA LEU A 65 3.36 0.21 -18.19
C LEU A 65 4.54 -0.73 -18.04
N ASP A 66 5.64 -0.40 -18.68
CA ASP A 66 6.88 -1.19 -18.66
C ASP A 66 7.98 -0.38 -17.98
N ASP A 67 8.81 -1.02 -17.15
CA ASP A 67 10.03 -0.41 -16.62
C ASP A 67 11.26 -0.97 -17.34
N GLU A 68 11.98 -0.10 -18.05
CA GLU A 68 13.21 -0.47 -18.75
C GLU A 68 14.45 -0.40 -17.85
N SER A 69 14.33 0.08 -16.61
CA SER A 69 15.46 0.13 -15.68
C SER A 69 15.86 -1.25 -15.16
N GLY A 70 14.88 -2.16 -15.04
CA GLY A 70 15.05 -3.48 -14.43
C GLY A 70 15.41 -3.42 -12.94
N ASN A 71 15.17 -2.29 -12.28
CA ASN A 71 15.56 -2.06 -10.90
C ASN A 71 14.35 -2.15 -9.96
N PRO A 72 14.27 -3.17 -9.10
CA PRO A 72 13.13 -3.35 -8.21
C PRO A 72 13.02 -2.30 -7.10
N SER A 73 14.00 -1.40 -6.95
CA SER A 73 13.93 -0.29 -5.99
C SER A 73 13.06 0.87 -6.47
N GLY A 74 12.64 0.87 -7.74
CA GLY A 74 11.67 1.81 -8.29
C GLY A 74 10.30 1.15 -8.48
N TYR A 75 9.86 0.99 -9.72
CA TYR A 75 8.58 0.41 -10.06
C TYR A 75 8.57 -1.09 -9.79
N GLU A 76 7.94 -1.46 -8.68
CA GLU A 76 7.76 -2.85 -8.27
C GLU A 76 6.71 -3.54 -9.16
N ALA A 77 7.17 -4.16 -10.24
CA ALA A 77 6.37 -5.03 -11.09
C ALA A 77 6.57 -6.52 -10.73
N VAL A 78 5.51 -7.31 -10.76
CA VAL A 78 5.60 -8.77 -10.71
C VAL A 78 6.03 -9.26 -12.09
N SER A 79 7.34 -9.54 -12.23
CA SER A 79 7.98 -9.82 -13.53
C SER A 79 7.43 -11.05 -14.28
N SER A 80 6.76 -11.98 -13.58
CA SER A 80 6.11 -13.14 -14.19
C SER A 80 4.73 -12.83 -14.81
N PHE A 81 4.21 -11.63 -14.61
CA PHE A 81 2.87 -11.24 -15.06
C PHE A 81 2.90 -10.29 -16.25
N SER A 82 1.78 -10.26 -16.97
CA SER A 82 1.58 -9.36 -18.11
C SER A 82 1.55 -7.90 -17.66
N THR A 83 2.15 -7.01 -18.45
CA THR A 83 2.04 -5.56 -18.25
C THR A 83 0.78 -4.96 -18.90
N ALA A 84 -0.03 -5.77 -19.57
CA ALA A 84 -1.26 -5.33 -20.23
C ALA A 84 -2.35 -4.97 -19.22
N ILE A 85 -2.94 -3.78 -19.40
CA ILE A 85 -3.99 -3.20 -18.56
C ILE A 85 -5.27 -3.15 -19.39
N ASN A 86 -6.34 -3.72 -18.85
CA ASN A 86 -7.63 -3.84 -19.54
C ASN A 86 -8.69 -2.99 -18.86
N TYR A 87 -9.76 -2.72 -19.61
CA TYR A 87 -10.88 -1.90 -19.17
C TYR A 87 -12.21 -2.52 -19.60
N ASP A 88 -13.26 -2.27 -18.83
CA ASP A 88 -14.63 -2.59 -19.22
C ASP A 88 -15.21 -1.55 -20.20
N ALA A 89 -16.46 -1.76 -20.62
CA ALA A 89 -17.17 -0.85 -21.53
C ALA A 89 -17.46 0.52 -20.91
N ASN A 90 -17.58 0.60 -19.58
CA ASN A 90 -17.77 1.86 -18.84
C ASN A 90 -16.45 2.62 -18.66
N GLY A 91 -15.32 2.01 -19.00
CA GLY A 91 -13.99 2.60 -18.89
C GLY A 91 -13.32 2.39 -17.54
N ASN A 92 -13.84 1.49 -16.71
CA ASN A 92 -13.19 1.11 -15.45
C ASN A 92 -12.06 0.11 -15.74
N MET A 93 -10.94 0.22 -15.02
CA MET A 93 -9.82 -0.72 -15.16
C MET A 93 -10.19 -2.09 -14.59
N THR A 94 -10.06 -3.16 -15.37
CA THR A 94 -10.42 -4.51 -14.91
C THR A 94 -9.24 -5.32 -14.40
N ASN A 95 -8.01 -4.92 -14.70
CA ASN A 95 -6.80 -5.52 -14.17
C ASN A 95 -5.57 -4.61 -14.34
N MET A 96 -4.53 -4.91 -13.57
CA MET A 96 -3.17 -4.39 -13.74
C MET A 96 -2.18 -5.46 -13.25
N PRO A 97 -1.99 -6.56 -13.99
CA PRO A 97 -1.29 -7.74 -13.48
C PRO A 97 0.17 -7.46 -13.13
N GLY A 98 0.82 -6.51 -13.81
CA GLY A 98 2.15 -6.03 -13.42
C GLY A 98 2.24 -5.55 -11.96
N LYS A 99 1.14 -5.07 -11.36
CA LYS A 99 1.06 -4.70 -9.92
C LYS A 99 0.44 -5.80 -9.04
N GLY A 100 0.33 -7.01 -9.58
CA GLY A 100 -0.36 -8.11 -8.93
C GLY A 100 -1.88 -7.99 -8.91
N ILE A 101 -2.47 -6.99 -9.60
CA ILE A 101 -3.93 -6.83 -9.66
C ILE A 101 -4.48 -7.68 -10.80
N MET A 102 -4.97 -8.87 -10.45
CA MET A 102 -5.40 -9.87 -11.43
C MET A 102 -6.81 -9.58 -11.97
N GLU A 103 -7.70 -9.08 -11.11
CA GLU A 103 -9.07 -8.74 -11.47
C GLU A 103 -9.60 -7.64 -10.56
N ILE A 104 -10.37 -6.71 -11.14
CA ILE A 104 -11.19 -5.74 -10.44
C ILE A 104 -12.64 -5.92 -10.92
N GLN A 105 -13.53 -6.18 -9.97
CA GLN A 105 -14.96 -6.26 -10.19
C GLN A 105 -15.63 -5.02 -9.60
N TYR A 106 -16.63 -4.51 -10.31
CA TYR A 106 -17.31 -3.27 -9.95
C TYR A 106 -18.77 -3.50 -9.54
N ASN A 107 -19.29 -2.63 -8.68
CA ASN A 107 -20.72 -2.57 -8.39
C ASN A 107 -21.46 -1.69 -9.43
N TYR A 108 -22.77 -1.53 -9.26
CA TYR A 108 -23.61 -0.73 -10.15
C TYR A 108 -23.32 0.78 -10.13
N LEU A 109 -22.54 1.27 -9.15
CA LEU A 109 -22.04 2.65 -9.08
C LEU A 109 -20.65 2.80 -9.74
N ASN A 110 -20.14 1.77 -10.41
CA ASN A 110 -18.77 1.68 -10.92
C ASN A 110 -17.70 1.85 -9.82
N LEU A 111 -18.01 1.48 -8.58
CA LEU A 111 -17.03 1.42 -7.49
C LEU A 111 -16.42 0.01 -7.36
N PRO A 112 -15.11 -0.13 -7.11
CA PRO A 112 -14.48 -1.44 -6.94
C PRO A 112 -15.14 -2.23 -5.80
N LYS A 113 -15.78 -3.34 -6.12
CA LYS A 113 -16.45 -4.25 -5.18
C LYS A 113 -15.51 -5.35 -4.70
N GLN A 114 -14.70 -5.90 -5.60
CA GLN A 114 -13.76 -6.96 -5.29
C GLN A 114 -12.50 -6.79 -6.14
N ILE A 115 -11.34 -6.98 -5.53
CA ILE A 115 -10.05 -6.99 -6.20
C ILE A 115 -9.36 -8.29 -5.83
N ASN A 116 -9.03 -9.08 -6.86
CA ASN A 116 -8.23 -10.29 -6.70
C ASN A 116 -6.78 -9.92 -6.99
N LEU A 117 -5.91 -10.14 -6.00
CA LEU A 117 -4.50 -9.82 -6.09
C LEU A 117 -3.66 -11.09 -5.98
N ASP A 118 -2.50 -11.07 -6.63
CA ASP A 118 -1.45 -12.07 -6.50
C ASP A 118 -0.10 -11.37 -6.55
N GLN A 119 0.69 -11.51 -5.48
CA GLN A 119 2.04 -10.94 -5.41
C GLN A 119 3.09 -12.03 -5.68
N GLY A 120 3.04 -12.63 -6.88
CA GLY A 120 4.02 -13.63 -7.30
C GLY A 120 3.90 -14.97 -6.58
N GLY A 121 2.67 -15.48 -6.40
CA GLY A 121 2.37 -16.73 -5.71
C GLY A 121 1.76 -16.53 -4.32
N SER A 122 1.36 -15.31 -3.98
CA SER A 122 0.74 -14.95 -2.70
C SER A 122 -0.62 -14.31 -3.00
N PRO A 123 -1.65 -15.12 -3.32
CA PRO A 123 -2.95 -14.59 -3.67
C PRO A 123 -3.72 -14.10 -2.44
N PHE A 124 -4.42 -12.99 -2.60
CA PHE A 124 -5.37 -12.48 -1.62
C PHE A 124 -6.50 -11.73 -2.30
N THR A 125 -7.65 -11.67 -1.65
CA THR A 125 -8.84 -11.00 -2.16
C THR A 125 -9.19 -9.84 -1.24
N SER A 126 -9.37 -8.65 -1.80
CA SER A 126 -9.94 -7.49 -1.10
C SER A 126 -11.35 -7.22 -1.58
N SER A 127 -12.33 -7.25 -0.68
CA SER A 127 -13.74 -6.94 -0.96
C SER A 127 -14.14 -5.64 -0.27
N TYR A 128 -15.06 -4.89 -0.87
CA TYR A 128 -15.50 -3.60 -0.38
C TYR A 128 -17.02 -3.49 -0.38
N MET A 129 -17.56 -2.86 0.66
CA MET A 129 -18.96 -2.46 0.74
C MET A 129 -19.07 -0.94 0.80
N TYR A 130 -20.11 -0.43 0.17
CA TYR A 130 -20.39 0.99 0.08
C TYR A 130 -21.83 1.27 0.49
N GLY A 131 -22.08 2.42 1.09
CA GLY A 131 -23.40 3.01 1.20
C GLY A 131 -23.98 3.34 -0.17
N ALA A 132 -25.28 3.63 -0.22
CA ALA A 132 -25.95 4.02 -1.46
C ALA A 132 -25.45 5.36 -2.04
N ASP A 133 -24.82 6.18 -1.19
CA ASP A 133 -24.14 7.43 -1.53
C ASP A 133 -22.72 7.22 -2.10
N GLY A 134 -22.23 5.98 -2.12
CA GLY A 134 -20.88 5.62 -2.57
C GLY A 134 -19.81 5.71 -1.49
N THR A 135 -20.16 6.05 -0.25
CA THR A 135 -19.21 6.06 0.88
C THR A 135 -18.79 4.63 1.21
N LYS A 136 -17.48 4.36 1.27
CA LYS A 136 -16.97 3.03 1.68
C LYS A 136 -17.26 2.81 3.16
N VAL A 137 -17.93 1.71 3.49
CA VAL A 137 -18.32 1.36 4.87
C VAL A 137 -17.61 0.14 5.40
N LYS A 138 -17.13 -0.76 4.52
CA LYS A 138 -16.37 -1.95 4.94
C LYS A 138 -15.33 -2.35 3.89
N LYS A 139 -14.20 -2.87 4.36
CA LYS A 139 -13.20 -3.61 3.58
C LYS A 139 -12.98 -4.97 4.25
N THR A 140 -12.92 -6.04 3.47
CA THR A 140 -12.51 -7.36 3.95
C THR A 140 -11.38 -7.88 3.10
N THR A 141 -10.25 -8.23 3.70
CA THR A 141 -9.11 -8.87 3.03
C THR A 141 -9.02 -10.32 3.48
N VAL A 142 -8.95 -11.25 2.54
CA VAL A 142 -8.74 -12.67 2.82
C VAL A 142 -7.47 -13.12 2.11
N SER A 143 -6.52 -13.66 2.86
CA SER A 143 -5.31 -14.29 2.34
C SER A 143 -5.22 -15.73 2.83
N THR A 144 -4.72 -16.61 1.98
CA THR A 144 -4.52 -18.01 2.33
C THR A 144 -3.09 -18.41 2.00
N VAL A 145 -2.35 -18.85 3.01
CA VAL A 145 -1.01 -19.41 2.87
C VAL A 145 -1.11 -20.92 3.05
N SER A 146 -0.79 -21.67 2.00
CA SER A 146 -0.79 -23.13 2.03
C SER A 146 0.63 -23.68 2.14
N GLY A 147 0.88 -24.45 3.19
CA GLY A 147 2.05 -25.31 3.34
C GLY A 147 1.77 -26.75 2.88
N HIS A 148 2.75 -27.64 3.04
CA HIS A 148 2.64 -29.03 2.54
C HIS A 148 1.43 -29.82 3.09
N GLN A 149 0.99 -29.56 4.33
CA GLN A 149 -0.07 -30.32 5.03
C GLN A 149 -1.03 -29.42 5.83
N SER A 150 -0.88 -28.09 5.73
CA SER A 150 -1.66 -27.12 6.50
C SER A 150 -1.92 -25.90 5.64
N SER A 151 -3.09 -25.31 5.81
CA SER A 151 -3.43 -24.03 5.21
C SER A 151 -3.88 -23.06 6.29
N ILE A 152 -3.31 -21.87 6.29
CA ILE A 152 -3.67 -20.78 7.18
C ILE A 152 -4.43 -19.75 6.36
N THR A 153 -5.66 -19.45 6.76
CA THR A 153 -6.46 -18.37 6.18
C THR A 153 -6.55 -17.24 7.18
N THR A 154 -6.17 -16.04 6.77
CA THR A 154 -6.28 -14.82 7.55
C THR A 154 -7.33 -13.93 6.92
N THR A 155 -8.31 -13.52 7.72
CA THR A 155 -9.36 -12.57 7.35
C THR A 155 -9.17 -11.30 8.16
N GLU A 156 -9.02 -10.17 7.47
CA GLU A 156 -8.93 -8.84 8.06
C GLU A 156 -10.13 -8.01 7.62
N GLU A 157 -10.98 -7.60 8.55
CA GLU A 157 -12.16 -6.78 8.30
C GLU A 157 -11.97 -5.38 8.87
N THR A 158 -12.11 -4.36 8.04
CA THR A 158 -12.09 -2.96 8.45
C THR A 158 -13.45 -2.32 8.25
N ASP A 159 -14.08 -1.88 9.32
CA ASP A 159 -15.31 -1.08 9.29
C ASP A 159 -14.97 0.42 9.35
N TYR A 160 -15.67 1.21 8.53
CA TYR A 160 -15.50 2.66 8.44
C TYR A 160 -16.76 3.36 8.97
N LEU A 161 -16.60 4.18 10.02
CA LEU A 161 -17.70 4.95 10.61
C LEU A 161 -17.24 6.37 10.91
N ASP A 162 -17.79 7.35 10.20
CA ASP A 162 -17.45 8.78 10.36
C ASP A 162 -15.94 9.08 10.32
N GLY A 163 -15.20 8.32 9.50
CA GLY A 163 -13.75 8.42 9.35
C GLY A 163 -12.94 7.58 10.35
N PHE A 164 -13.57 7.04 11.39
CA PHE A 164 -12.95 6.05 12.28
C PHE A 164 -12.83 4.70 11.56
N GLN A 165 -11.72 4.01 11.80
CA GLN A 165 -11.43 2.70 11.22
C GLN A 165 -11.30 1.66 12.33
N TYR A 166 -12.11 0.61 12.24
CA TYR A 166 -12.10 -0.50 13.19
C TYR A 166 -11.61 -1.77 12.50
N LEU A 167 -10.49 -2.35 12.92
CA LEU A 167 -9.95 -3.58 12.35
C LEU A 167 -10.23 -4.77 13.25
N HIS A 168 -10.82 -5.80 12.66
CA HIS A 168 -10.91 -7.14 13.22
C HIS A 168 -10.05 -8.10 12.39
N LYS A 169 -9.32 -9.01 13.06
CA LYS A 169 -8.45 -10.00 12.41
C LYS A 169 -8.72 -11.39 12.96
N GLU A 170 -9.05 -12.32 12.07
CA GLU A 170 -9.24 -13.73 12.38
C GLU A 170 -8.26 -14.59 11.57
N THR A 171 -7.64 -15.57 12.22
CA THR A 171 -6.73 -16.53 11.58
C THR A 171 -7.19 -17.95 11.86
N VAL A 172 -7.49 -18.70 10.80
CA VAL A 172 -7.96 -20.09 10.88
C VAL A 172 -6.93 -21.02 10.23
N SER A 173 -6.51 -22.06 10.95
CA SER A 173 -5.62 -23.11 10.46
C SER A 173 -6.40 -24.40 10.20
N SER A 174 -6.24 -25.01 9.02
CA SER A 174 -6.81 -26.32 8.70
C SER A 174 -5.70 -27.35 8.41
N GLY A 175 -5.55 -28.35 9.27
CA GLY A 175 -4.59 -29.47 9.15
C GLY A 175 -4.39 -30.18 10.49
N GLY A 176 -4.62 -31.49 10.55
CA GLY A 176 -4.70 -32.26 11.80
C GLY A 176 -3.38 -32.90 12.24
N GLY A 177 -3.12 -32.87 13.55
CA GLY A 177 -2.27 -33.85 14.25
C GLY A 177 -0.90 -33.37 14.73
N GLY A 178 -0.86 -32.38 15.62
CA GLY A 178 0.34 -32.05 16.39
C GLY A 178 0.01 -31.00 17.45
N ASN A 179 0.49 -31.21 18.68
CA ASN A 179 0.33 -30.30 19.83
C ASN A 179 0.62 -28.84 19.43
N PRO A 180 -0.03 -27.83 20.01
CA PRO A 180 0.25 -26.42 19.75
C PRO A 180 1.57 -26.02 20.46
N GLY A 181 2.68 -26.61 20.03
CA GLY A 181 4.02 -26.18 20.36
C GLY A 181 4.49 -25.25 19.26
N GLU A 182 4.35 -23.95 19.51
CA GLU A 182 5.14 -22.85 18.95
C GLU A 182 5.75 -23.10 17.56
N ILE A 183 4.91 -23.02 16.52
CA ILE A 183 5.40 -22.72 15.17
C ILE A 183 4.92 -21.31 14.86
N PHE A 184 5.82 -20.35 15.06
CA PHE A 184 5.63 -18.95 14.72
C PHE A 184 5.21 -18.82 13.25
N PRO A 185 4.08 -18.17 12.94
CA PRO A 185 3.74 -17.87 11.57
C PRO A 185 4.83 -16.94 11.00
N MET A 186 5.49 -17.36 9.91
CA MET A 186 6.20 -16.38 9.07
C MET A 186 5.14 -15.47 8.46
N ALA A 187 5.07 -14.26 8.99
CA ALA A 187 4.27 -13.16 8.48
C ALA A 187 4.58 -12.92 7.01
N SER A 188 3.60 -13.16 6.14
CA SER A 188 3.60 -12.72 4.74
C SER A 188 2.54 -11.64 4.53
N ALA A 189 2.40 -10.73 5.50
CA ALA A 189 1.58 -9.51 5.39
C ALA A 189 2.06 -8.40 6.34
N GLU A 190 3.33 -8.39 6.76
CA GLU A 190 3.85 -7.38 7.69
C GLU A 190 5.12 -6.75 7.13
N ARG A 191 4.97 -5.54 6.58
CA ARG A 191 6.00 -4.51 6.75
C ARG A 191 5.50 -3.54 7.82
N ALA A 192 5.80 -3.87 9.09
CA ALA A 192 6.15 -2.97 10.19
C ALA A 192 6.50 -3.85 11.41
N MET A 193 7.66 -3.61 12.02
CA MET A 193 8.32 -4.46 13.02
C MET A 193 7.63 -4.47 14.39
N GLU A 194 7.59 -5.64 15.05
CA GLU A 194 7.13 -5.84 16.44
C GLU A 194 8.13 -5.40 17.53
N MET A 195 7.65 -5.30 18.79
CA MET A 195 8.45 -5.51 20.00
C MET A 195 7.64 -6.23 21.12
N GLU A 196 8.01 -7.50 21.34
CA GLU A 196 8.05 -8.37 22.55
C GLU A 196 7.04 -8.27 23.72
N ALA A 197 6.79 -9.47 24.26
CA ALA A 197 5.84 -9.92 25.28
C ALA A 197 5.90 -9.30 26.70
N TYR A 198 4.77 -9.40 27.43
CA TYR A 198 4.79 -9.54 28.88
C TYR A 198 3.66 -10.46 29.38
N SER A 199 4.00 -11.43 30.24
CA SER A 199 3.03 -12.25 30.98
C SER A 199 2.89 -11.71 32.40
N VAL A 200 1.65 -11.59 32.91
CA VAL A 200 1.38 -11.28 34.33
C VAL A 200 0.27 -12.20 34.85
N ARG A 201 0.53 -12.80 36.02
CA ARG A 201 -0.39 -13.62 36.84
C ARG A 201 -1.29 -12.68 37.69
N PRO A 202 -2.52 -13.09 38.08
CA PRO A 202 -3.57 -12.15 38.45
C PRO A 202 -3.55 -11.83 39.95
N GLU A 203 -3.70 -10.56 40.30
CA GLU A 203 -4.37 -10.11 41.52
C GLU A 203 -5.06 -8.77 41.22
N ASP A 204 -6.32 -8.67 41.66
CA ASP A 204 -7.31 -7.65 41.34
C ASP A 204 -6.81 -6.20 41.42
N THR A 205 -6.86 -5.52 40.28
CA THR A 205 -7.48 -4.19 40.16
C THR A 205 -8.15 -4.16 38.79
N THR A 206 -9.42 -3.76 38.74
CA THR A 206 -10.15 -3.49 37.50
C THR A 206 -9.41 -2.42 36.69
N THR A 207 -8.46 -2.84 35.86
CA THR A 207 -7.93 -2.04 34.78
C THR A 207 -8.96 -2.12 33.69
N ILE A 208 -9.81 -1.09 33.59
CA ILE A 208 -10.54 -0.87 32.35
C ILE A 208 -9.43 -0.71 31.30
N SER A 209 -9.27 -1.71 30.43
CA SER A 209 -8.55 -1.54 29.19
C SER A 209 -9.34 -0.49 28.40
N LEU A 210 -8.98 0.77 28.60
CA LEU A 210 -9.69 1.96 28.10
C LEU A 210 -9.51 2.16 26.60
N LYS A 211 -8.71 1.30 25.94
CA LYS A 211 -8.65 1.30 24.48
C LYS A 211 -9.76 0.45 23.89
N THR A 212 -10.55 1.04 23.01
CA THR A 212 -11.42 0.29 22.10
C THR A 212 -10.54 -0.64 21.27
N GLN A 213 -10.62 -1.95 21.53
CA GLN A 213 -9.67 -2.95 21.03
C GLN A 213 -9.51 -2.94 19.51
N ASP A 214 -10.61 -2.67 18.78
CA ASP A 214 -10.62 -2.74 17.33
C ASP A 214 -10.32 -1.37 16.68
N LEU A 215 -10.37 -0.26 17.42
CA LEU A 215 -10.14 1.07 16.84
C LEU A 215 -8.68 1.22 16.43
N GLN A 216 -8.44 1.57 15.17
CA GLN A 216 -7.09 1.77 14.63
C GLN A 216 -6.78 3.22 14.32
N PHE A 217 -7.64 3.88 13.56
CA PHE A 217 -7.35 5.22 13.03
C PHE A 217 -8.57 6.11 13.11
N PHE A 218 -8.34 7.42 13.25
CA PHE A 218 -9.37 8.44 13.05
C PHE A 218 -8.76 9.76 12.54
N PRO A 219 -9.52 10.55 11.76
CA PRO A 219 -8.99 11.75 11.11
C PRO A 219 -8.68 12.87 12.09
N THR A 220 -7.70 13.69 11.73
CA THR A 220 -7.38 14.97 12.38
C THR A 220 -7.36 16.08 11.31
N ALA A 221 -7.22 17.34 11.72
CA ALA A 221 -7.19 18.46 10.77
C ALA A 221 -6.00 18.38 9.78
N GLU A 222 -4.90 17.75 10.18
CA GLU A 222 -3.63 17.73 9.43
C GLU A 222 -3.23 16.31 8.98
N GLY A 223 -4.06 15.30 9.24
CA GLY A 223 -3.77 13.90 8.94
C GLY A 223 -4.72 12.96 9.68
N PHE A 224 -4.17 12.05 10.48
CA PHE A 224 -4.92 11.07 11.27
C PHE A 224 -4.15 10.68 12.54
N TYR A 225 -4.85 10.07 13.48
CA TYR A 225 -4.25 9.51 14.69
C TYR A 225 -4.20 7.99 14.58
N ASP A 226 -3.03 7.39 14.82
CA ASP A 226 -2.86 5.95 15.03
C ASP A 226 -3.16 5.64 16.49
N TYR A 227 -4.34 5.09 16.73
CA TYR A 227 -4.83 4.74 18.04
C TYR A 227 -4.09 3.55 18.63
N THR A 228 -3.48 2.68 17.83
CA THR A 228 -2.73 1.54 18.35
C THR A 228 -1.38 2.00 18.92
N LYS A 229 -0.70 2.91 18.22
CA LYS A 229 0.63 3.44 18.57
C LYS A 229 0.61 4.71 19.43
N ASP A 230 -0.57 5.24 19.71
CA ASP A 230 -0.77 6.53 20.38
C ASP A 230 -0.06 7.70 19.70
N GLN A 231 -0.11 7.74 18.35
CA GLN A 231 0.72 8.62 17.53
C GLN A 231 -0.10 9.47 16.57
N TYR A 232 0.25 10.76 16.45
CA TYR A 232 -0.26 11.61 15.38
C TYR A 232 0.55 11.42 14.10
N ILE A 233 -0.15 11.14 13.00
CA ILE A 233 0.40 11.08 11.66
C ILE A 233 -0.09 12.29 10.87
N TYR A 234 0.84 13.02 10.28
CA TYR A 234 0.58 14.19 9.46
C TYR A 234 0.69 13.81 7.99
N SER A 235 -0.15 14.39 7.14
CA SER A 235 -0.13 14.12 5.70
C SER A 235 0.17 15.40 4.92
N TYR A 236 1.23 15.37 4.13
CA TYR A 236 1.48 16.38 3.11
C TYR A 236 0.64 16.04 1.87
N LYS A 237 -0.21 16.98 1.47
CA LYS A 237 -1.09 16.85 0.30
C LYS A 237 -0.58 17.68 -0.86
N ASP A 238 -0.71 17.15 -2.07
CA ASP A 238 -0.43 17.91 -3.29
C ASP A 238 -1.55 18.92 -3.61
N HIS A 239 -1.37 19.67 -4.70
CA HIS A 239 -2.34 20.68 -5.16
C HIS A 239 -3.70 20.10 -5.60
N LEU A 240 -3.80 18.79 -5.78
CA LEU A 240 -5.04 18.08 -6.10
C LEU A 240 -5.68 17.45 -4.84
N GLY A 241 -5.03 17.60 -3.68
CA GLY A 241 -5.50 17.06 -2.40
C GLY A 241 -5.08 15.63 -2.11
N ASN A 242 -4.24 15.00 -2.96
CA ASN A 242 -3.75 13.65 -2.73
C ASN A 242 -2.66 13.66 -1.66
N ALA A 243 -2.73 12.78 -0.68
CA ALA A 243 -1.64 12.57 0.28
C ALA A 243 -0.43 11.96 -0.44
N ARG A 244 0.71 12.66 -0.38
CA ARG A 244 1.98 12.25 -1.00
C ARG A 244 2.94 11.65 -0.01
N VAL A 245 2.99 12.22 1.20
CA VAL A 245 3.85 11.74 2.28
C VAL A 245 3.05 11.80 3.56
N SER A 246 3.04 10.70 4.30
CA SER A 246 2.55 10.64 5.67
C SER A 246 3.73 10.43 6.61
N PHE A 247 3.84 11.28 7.64
CA PHE A 247 4.98 11.28 8.54
C PHE A 247 4.56 11.50 9.98
N GLY A 248 5.34 10.95 10.90
CA GLY A 248 5.09 10.99 12.34
C GLY A 248 6.37 11.25 13.11
N ARG A 249 6.27 11.15 14.44
CA ARG A 249 7.43 11.12 15.34
C ARG A 249 7.42 9.85 16.16
N THR A 250 8.52 9.13 16.19
CA THR A 250 8.68 7.97 17.08
C THR A 250 8.55 8.39 18.54
N SER A 251 8.43 7.41 19.44
CA SER A 251 8.47 7.65 20.89
C SER A 251 9.75 8.34 21.36
N ALA A 252 10.84 8.24 20.60
CA ALA A 252 12.11 8.95 20.83
C ALA A 252 12.15 10.38 20.24
N GLY A 253 11.06 10.83 19.59
CA GLY A 253 10.94 12.16 18.99
C GLY A 253 11.60 12.31 17.62
N VAL A 254 12.07 11.22 17.01
CA VAL A 254 12.70 11.22 15.68
C VAL A 254 11.62 11.23 14.60
N LEU A 255 11.81 12.04 13.55
CA LEU A 255 10.88 12.10 12.42
C LEU A 255 10.96 10.82 11.59
N GLU A 256 9.82 10.24 11.27
CA GLU A 256 9.71 9.03 10.44
C GLU A 256 8.69 9.23 9.33
N ILE A 257 9.01 8.71 8.14
CA ILE A 257 8.04 8.57 7.06
C ILE A 257 7.30 7.26 7.31
N VAL A 258 5.99 7.36 7.50
CA VAL A 258 5.10 6.21 7.72
C VAL A 258 4.63 5.65 6.38
N ASP A 259 4.37 6.54 5.41
CA ASP A 259 3.95 6.15 4.08
C ASP A 259 4.34 7.23 3.06
N SER A 260 4.56 6.80 1.82
CA SER A 260 4.87 7.66 0.68
C SER A 260 4.15 7.15 -0.57
N ASN A 261 3.39 8.04 -1.20
CA ASN A 261 2.71 7.78 -2.45
C ASN A 261 3.25 8.69 -3.57
N ASP A 262 4.06 8.08 -4.43
CA ASP A 262 4.72 8.75 -5.56
C ASP A 262 3.86 8.80 -6.83
N TYR A 263 2.59 8.37 -6.78
CA TYR A 263 1.66 8.31 -7.92
C TYR A 263 0.59 9.40 -7.84
#